data_AF-A0A2Y9B1E6-F1
#
_entry.id   AF-A0A2Y9B1E6-F1
#
_cell.length_a   1.000
_cell.length_b   1.000
_cell.length_c   1.000
_cell.angle_alpha   90.00
_cell.angle_beta   90.00
_cell.angle_gamma   90.00
#
_symmetry.space_group_name_H-M   'P 1'
#
loop_
_entity.id
_entity.type
_entity.pdbx_description
1 polymer ?
#
loop_
_entity_poly.entity_id
_entity_poly.type
_entity_poly.pdbx_seq_one_letter_code
_entity_poly.pdbx_strand_id
1 'polypeptide(L)'
;MALEISEPQRLAKLDGREIALGARAFDVLAYLFAHSDRVVSKAELLSHVWSDLIVEEGNLSVQIAALRKALGKERIKTVPGIGYRLIRAATSAPPQAQPDQPSLPSIPSLAVLPFTNLTGSAEQDYLVDGIVTEVISALSRVSGFFVISSTSTFTYKGRSVDLAEVGQELGVRYVLEGSIQTAGNRIRIFTQLVEAESGHTLWQERFDGTDADIFDLQDEVAQSVAGALEPKLQWAEVARAQAQPTENLAAYDLCLRATPLLLKLHAPELLDEGLALLDKALALDPDFIQAHALYAYSHTSAFATRWWSFEKAGAAEPHARRVLDSDTDDALALAYAGHYIAYLKHAYREGLTALERAERLNPNSGTVQMLLGWVHTYINDCRPAITHLERAKRLSPLHPHIGVINGGIGNAHLQMGETETAIRHLEQAVTEYPEFASNQLMLIGAYWSVGRKADAKRMADHLRRKVPDMTVDTFLRTRPHHGEDYNALMVDALRGTGFPD
;
A
#
# COMPACT_ATOMS: atom_id res chain seq x y z
N MET A 1 -5.52 18.09 14.61
CA MET A 1 -6.23 19.35 14.27
C MET A 1 -7.74 19.11 14.20
N ALA A 2 -8.49 19.41 15.25
CA ALA A 2 -9.86 18.94 15.46
C ALA A 2 -10.90 19.74 14.66
N LEU A 3 -11.75 19.04 13.91
CA LEU A 3 -12.99 19.58 13.34
C LEU A 3 -14.14 19.14 14.24
N GLU A 4 -14.89 20.11 14.78
CA GLU A 4 -16.06 19.89 15.62
C GLU A 4 -17.30 20.45 14.92
N ILE A 5 -18.40 19.69 14.94
CA ILE A 5 -19.67 20.11 14.35
C ILE A 5 -20.76 19.96 15.42
N SER A 6 -21.50 21.05 15.64
CA SER A 6 -22.71 21.08 16.46
C SER A 6 -23.90 21.31 15.54
N GLU A 7 -24.60 20.22 15.17
CA GLU A 7 -25.82 20.30 14.35
C GLU A 7 -26.92 21.17 14.98
N PRO A 8 -27.22 21.07 16.29
CA PRO A 8 -28.28 21.89 16.91
C PRO A 8 -27.98 23.39 16.87
N GLN A 9 -26.70 23.77 16.90
CA GLN A 9 -26.27 25.16 16.89
C GLN A 9 -25.82 25.63 15.49
N ARG A 10 -25.86 24.73 14.49
CA ARG A 10 -25.33 24.93 13.13
C ARG A 10 -23.94 25.56 13.12
N LEU A 11 -23.07 25.08 14.01
CA LEU A 11 -21.75 25.64 14.25
C LEU A 11 -20.68 24.62 13.89
N ALA A 12 -19.68 25.03 13.10
CA ALA A 12 -18.50 24.23 12.81
C ALA A 12 -17.25 24.95 13.35
N LYS A 13 -16.38 24.23 14.07
CA LYS A 13 -15.10 24.75 14.57
C LYS A 13 -13.93 23.95 14.02
N LEU A 14 -12.89 24.65 13.59
CA LEU A 14 -11.61 24.07 13.20
C LEU A 14 -10.54 24.56 14.16
N ASP A 15 -9.92 23.64 14.90
CA ASP A 15 -8.91 23.93 15.91
C ASP A 15 -9.38 24.98 16.93
N GLY A 16 -10.63 24.80 17.40
CA GLY A 16 -11.29 25.69 18.35
C GLY A 16 -11.78 27.02 17.76
N ARG A 17 -11.49 27.32 16.49
CA ARG A 17 -11.95 28.55 15.81
C ARG A 17 -13.21 28.28 15.01
N GLU A 18 -14.22 29.11 15.18
CA GLU A 18 -15.46 29.02 14.41
C GLU A 18 -15.22 29.29 12.92
N ILE A 19 -15.84 28.44 12.10
CA ILE A 19 -15.83 28.57 10.65
C ILE A 19 -17.20 29.06 10.22
N ALA A 20 -17.22 30.23 9.58
CA ALA A 20 -18.44 30.73 8.95
C ALA A 20 -18.75 29.90 7.69
N LEU A 21 -19.85 29.14 7.74
CA LEU A 21 -20.37 28.35 6.63
C LEU A 21 -21.79 28.76 6.30
N GLY A 22 -22.13 28.81 5.01
CA GLY A 22 -23.52 28.93 4.58
C GLY A 22 -24.34 27.69 4.97
N ALA A 23 -25.66 27.81 5.06
CA ALA A 23 -26.53 26.73 5.52
C ALA A 23 -26.31 25.41 4.76
N ARG A 24 -26.29 25.46 3.42
CA ARG A 24 -26.06 24.27 2.59
C ARG A 24 -24.64 23.71 2.70
N ALA A 25 -23.63 24.55 2.84
CA ALA A 25 -22.26 24.10 3.10
C ALA A 25 -22.18 23.38 4.45
N PHE A 26 -22.88 23.89 5.47
CA PHE A 26 -22.98 23.23 6.77
C PHE A 26 -23.65 21.86 6.67
N ASP A 27 -24.79 21.75 5.97
CA ASP A 27 -25.51 20.48 5.82
C ASP A 27 -24.64 19.44 5.08
N VAL A 28 -23.95 19.85 4.00
CA VAL A 28 -22.98 18.99 3.29
C VAL A 28 -21.86 18.57 4.23
N LEU A 29 -21.31 19.49 5.02
CA LEU A 29 -20.24 19.18 5.96
C LEU A 29 -20.68 18.23 7.07
N ALA A 30 -21.86 18.45 7.66
CA ALA A 30 -22.43 17.60 8.69
C ALA A 30 -22.62 16.17 8.17
N TYR A 31 -23.18 16.03 6.95
CA TYR A 31 -23.37 14.72 6.36
C TYR A 31 -22.05 14.01 6.02
N LEU A 32 -21.08 14.74 5.46
CA LEU A 32 -19.74 14.21 5.20
C LEU A 32 -18.99 13.85 6.50
N PHE A 33 -19.26 14.58 7.59
CA PHE A 33 -18.67 14.31 8.89
C PHE A 33 -19.25 13.06 9.55
N ALA A 34 -20.57 12.89 9.48
CA ALA A 34 -21.26 11.69 9.94
C ALA A 34 -20.82 10.42 9.20
N HIS A 35 -20.41 10.56 7.93
CA HIS A 35 -19.98 9.46 7.06
C HIS A 35 -18.49 9.53 6.66
N SER A 36 -17.66 10.08 7.55
CA SER A 36 -16.22 10.28 7.28
C SER A 36 -15.42 8.97 7.08
N ASP A 37 -16.01 7.85 7.46
CA ASP A 37 -15.50 6.49 7.31
C ASP A 37 -15.54 5.97 5.85
N ARG A 38 -16.39 6.56 4.99
CA ARG A 38 -16.54 6.14 3.59
C ARG A 38 -16.58 7.32 2.61
N VAL A 39 -16.66 7.02 1.32
CA VAL A 39 -17.01 8.03 0.32
C VAL A 39 -18.50 8.23 0.34
N VAL A 40 -18.93 9.48 0.36
CA VAL A 40 -20.33 9.82 0.15
C VAL A 40 -20.52 10.18 -1.30
N SER A 41 -21.46 9.49 -1.97
CA SER A 41 -21.71 9.76 -3.39
C SER A 41 -22.32 11.15 -3.59
N LYS A 42 -22.11 11.75 -4.77
CA LYS A 42 -22.74 13.04 -5.09
C LYS A 42 -24.26 12.95 -5.06
N ALA A 43 -24.81 11.85 -5.56
CA ALA A 43 -26.26 11.61 -5.58
C ALA A 43 -26.82 11.59 -4.16
N GLU A 44 -26.13 10.91 -3.24
CA GLU A 44 -26.50 10.83 -1.84
C GLU A 44 -26.44 12.20 -1.14
N LEU A 45 -25.39 12.99 -1.38
CA LEU A 45 -25.30 14.36 -0.87
C LEU A 45 -26.40 15.26 -1.42
N LEU A 46 -26.70 15.13 -2.72
CA LEU A 46 -27.78 15.87 -3.37
C LEU A 46 -29.14 15.47 -2.77
N SER A 47 -29.42 14.17 -2.62
CA SER A 47 -30.68 13.70 -2.04
C SER A 47 -30.83 14.00 -0.56
N HIS A 48 -29.73 14.01 0.21
CA HIS A 48 -29.81 14.24 1.64
C HIS A 48 -29.91 15.73 1.97
N VAL A 49 -29.04 16.55 1.38
CA VAL A 49 -29.02 17.99 1.68
C VAL A 49 -30.14 18.71 0.95
N TRP A 50 -30.55 18.25 -0.24
CA TRP A 50 -31.63 18.85 -1.04
C TRP A 50 -32.78 17.87 -1.26
N SER A 51 -33.23 17.18 -0.20
CA SER A 51 -34.31 16.19 -0.23
C SER A 51 -35.59 16.64 -0.93
N ASP A 52 -35.90 17.94 -0.88
CA ASP A 52 -37.13 18.53 -1.42
C ASP A 52 -36.91 19.41 -2.65
N LEU A 53 -35.69 19.43 -3.21
CA LEU A 53 -35.32 20.34 -4.30
C LEU A 53 -34.54 19.61 -5.40
N ILE A 54 -34.98 19.75 -6.64
CA ILE A 54 -34.18 19.34 -7.80
C ILE A 54 -33.09 20.40 -8.01
N VAL A 55 -31.86 20.04 -7.69
CA VAL A 55 -30.70 20.92 -7.84
C VAL A 55 -29.67 20.31 -8.76
N GLU A 56 -29.03 21.16 -9.56
CA GLU A 56 -27.90 20.76 -10.40
C GLU A 56 -26.66 20.48 -9.55
N GLU A 57 -25.82 19.56 -10.03
CA GLU A 57 -24.57 19.16 -9.37
C GLU A 57 -23.59 20.33 -9.19
N GLY A 58 -23.72 21.38 -10.01
CA GLY A 58 -22.98 22.63 -9.85
C GLY A 58 -23.18 23.27 -8.46
N ASN A 59 -24.36 23.12 -7.86
CA ASN A 59 -24.65 23.66 -6.53
C ASN A 59 -23.84 22.94 -5.45
N LEU A 60 -23.75 21.61 -5.51
CA LEU A 60 -22.89 20.82 -4.62
C LEU A 60 -21.41 21.20 -4.80
N SER A 61 -20.98 21.42 -6.04
CA SER A 61 -19.59 21.83 -6.33
C SER A 61 -19.24 23.18 -5.68
N VAL A 62 -20.18 24.14 -5.66
CA VAL A 62 -20.02 25.42 -4.95
C VAL A 62 -19.89 25.22 -3.45
N GLN A 63 -20.73 24.36 -2.84
CA GLN A 63 -20.63 24.09 -1.40
C GLN A 63 -19.31 23.41 -1.05
N ILE A 64 -18.85 22.45 -1.86
CA ILE A 64 -17.54 21.79 -1.65
C ILE A 64 -16.39 22.78 -1.80
N ALA A 65 -16.45 23.71 -2.76
CA ALA A 65 -15.44 24.76 -2.90
C ALA A 65 -15.41 25.68 -1.68
N ALA A 66 -16.58 26.07 -1.16
CA ALA A 66 -16.69 26.85 0.07
C ALA A 66 -16.10 26.09 1.27
N LEU A 67 -16.40 24.80 1.39
CA LEU A 67 -15.85 23.96 2.45
C LEU A 67 -14.33 23.78 2.35
N ARG A 68 -13.77 23.59 1.16
CA ARG A 68 -12.31 23.52 0.97
C ARG A 68 -11.61 24.83 1.30
N LYS A 69 -12.24 25.96 1.01
CA LYS A 69 -11.72 27.28 1.40
C LYS A 69 -11.71 27.45 2.91
N ALA A 70 -12.74 26.95 3.59
CA ALA A 70 -12.90 27.00 5.03
C ALA A 70 -12.01 26.00 5.81
N LEU A 71 -11.86 24.79 5.30
CA LEU A 71 -11.26 23.64 5.99
C LEU A 71 -9.83 23.33 5.53
N GLY A 72 -9.42 23.84 4.37
CA GLY A 72 -8.22 23.43 3.65
C GLY A 72 -8.54 22.41 2.55
N LYS A 73 -7.84 22.51 1.41
CA LYS A 73 -8.10 21.68 0.22
C LYS A 73 -7.97 20.17 0.50
N GLU A 74 -7.02 19.79 1.35
CA GLU A 74 -6.74 18.39 1.72
C GLU A 74 -7.83 17.75 2.60
N ARG A 75 -8.71 18.55 3.22
CA ARG A 75 -9.75 18.02 4.12
C ARG A 75 -10.95 17.45 3.40
N ILE A 76 -11.21 17.81 2.16
CA ILE A 76 -12.27 17.22 1.36
C ILE A 76 -11.66 16.68 0.09
N LYS A 77 -11.44 15.36 0.06
CA LYS A 77 -10.93 14.65 -1.11
C LYS A 77 -12.10 14.40 -2.06
N THR A 78 -11.98 14.87 -3.30
CA THR A 78 -12.87 14.40 -4.36
C THR A 78 -12.42 13.03 -4.76
N VAL A 79 -13.37 12.10 -4.80
CA VAL A 79 -13.18 10.79 -5.41
C VAL A 79 -13.86 10.87 -6.78
N PRO A 80 -13.08 11.01 -7.87
CA PRO A 80 -13.62 11.24 -9.20
C PRO A 80 -14.64 10.15 -9.60
N GLY A 81 -15.76 10.56 -10.21
CA GLY A 81 -16.85 9.65 -10.60
C GLY A 81 -17.76 9.19 -9.46
N ILE A 82 -17.30 9.21 -8.20
CA ILE A 82 -18.07 8.75 -7.03
C ILE A 82 -18.70 9.92 -6.26
N GLY A 83 -17.86 10.79 -5.69
CA GLY A 83 -18.31 11.75 -4.68
C GLY A 83 -17.19 12.38 -3.88
N TYR A 84 -17.44 12.60 -2.60
CA TYR A 84 -16.54 13.33 -1.71
C TYR A 84 -16.34 12.58 -0.41
N ARG A 85 -15.13 12.69 0.15
CA ARG A 85 -14.81 12.21 1.49
C ARG A 85 -14.20 13.31 2.31
N LEU A 86 -14.65 13.43 3.56
CA LEU A 86 -14.03 14.29 4.55
C LEU A 86 -12.87 13.57 5.23
N ILE A 87 -11.67 14.12 5.09
CA ILE A 87 -10.48 13.70 5.82
C ILE A 87 -10.50 14.43 7.17
N ARG A 88 -10.83 13.70 8.23
CA ARG A 88 -10.64 14.21 9.59
C ARG A 88 -9.15 14.22 9.85
N ALA A 89 -8.54 15.39 10.05
CA ALA A 89 -7.17 15.41 10.54
C ALA A 89 -7.14 14.67 11.88
N ALA A 90 -6.06 13.91 12.12
CA ALA A 90 -5.87 13.15 13.35
C ALA A 90 -6.10 14.06 14.56
N THR A 91 -7.22 13.84 15.23
CA THR A 91 -7.46 14.24 16.60
C THR A 91 -8.35 13.17 17.19
N SER A 92 -7.80 12.47 18.19
CA SER A 92 -8.47 11.71 19.25
C SER A 92 -9.88 11.20 18.91
N ALA A 93 -9.95 9.90 18.69
CA ALA A 93 -11.15 9.12 18.49
C ALA A 93 -12.35 9.62 19.34
N PRO A 94 -13.55 9.80 18.76
CA PRO A 94 -14.78 9.65 19.53
C PRO A 94 -14.81 8.25 20.17
N PRO A 95 -15.57 7.97 21.24
CA PRO A 95 -15.72 6.62 21.74
C PRO A 95 -16.36 5.76 20.64
N GLN A 96 -15.49 5.11 19.88
CA GLN A 96 -15.82 4.15 18.86
C GLN A 96 -16.43 2.95 19.57
N ALA A 97 -17.49 2.38 19.01
CA ALA A 97 -17.59 0.92 19.06
C ALA A 97 -16.23 0.41 18.57
N GLN A 98 -15.45 -0.23 19.47
CA GLN A 98 -14.04 -0.55 19.28
C GLN A 98 -13.76 -0.85 17.80
N PRO A 99 -12.93 -0.05 17.09
CA PRO A 99 -12.36 -0.58 15.86
C PRO A 99 -11.70 -1.89 16.26
N ASP A 100 -11.84 -2.93 15.47
CA ASP A 100 -11.08 -4.16 15.66
C ASP A 100 -9.59 -3.78 15.66
N GLN A 101 -9.05 -3.46 16.84
CA GLN A 101 -7.62 -3.28 17.05
C GLN A 101 -7.00 -4.53 16.47
N PRO A 102 -5.91 -4.41 15.67
CA PRO A 102 -5.26 -5.61 15.14
C PRO A 102 -4.92 -6.47 16.35
N SER A 103 -5.64 -7.58 16.49
CA SER A 103 -5.42 -8.46 17.64
C SER A 103 -3.94 -8.83 17.68
N LEU A 104 -3.33 -8.82 18.87
CA LEU A 104 -1.94 -9.22 19.00
C LEU A 104 -1.79 -10.64 18.41
N PRO A 105 -0.80 -10.87 17.53
CA PRO A 105 -0.50 -12.22 17.08
C PRO A 105 -0.23 -13.14 18.27
N SER A 106 -0.56 -14.42 18.13
CA SER A 106 -0.24 -15.43 19.15
C SER A 106 1.26 -15.72 19.26
N ILE A 107 2.04 -15.22 18.30
CA ILE A 107 3.51 -15.26 18.25
C ILE A 107 4.07 -13.87 18.59
N PRO A 108 5.33 -13.75 19.06
CA PRO A 108 5.94 -12.45 19.34
C PRO A 108 5.88 -11.54 18.11
N SER A 109 5.45 -10.29 18.30
CA SER A 109 5.28 -9.31 17.23
C SER A 109 6.18 -8.10 17.43
N LEU A 110 6.86 -7.67 16.36
CA LEU A 110 7.93 -6.67 16.40
C LEU A 110 7.68 -5.58 15.36
N ALA A 111 7.79 -4.32 15.76
CA ALA A 111 8.00 -3.21 14.83
C ALA A 111 9.42 -2.67 14.99
N VAL A 112 10.09 -2.33 13.88
CA VAL A 112 11.38 -1.61 13.93
C VAL A 112 11.15 -0.19 13.47
N LEU A 113 11.33 0.78 14.37
CA LEU A 113 11.17 2.19 14.05
C LEU A 113 12.39 2.73 13.30
N PRO A 114 12.22 3.74 12.42
CA PRO A 114 13.35 4.41 11.78
C PRO A 114 14.36 4.91 12.80
N PHE A 115 15.64 4.57 12.59
CA PHE A 115 16.72 4.94 13.51
C PHE A 115 17.03 6.43 13.41
N THR A 116 17.37 7.04 14.54
CA THR A 116 17.77 8.45 14.58
C THR A 116 19.15 8.62 13.97
N ASN A 117 19.29 9.48 12.97
CA ASN A 117 20.59 9.87 12.43
C ASN A 117 21.27 10.90 13.34
N LEU A 118 22.27 10.48 14.10
CA LEU A 118 23.05 11.33 15.01
C LEU A 118 24.26 11.98 14.34
N THR A 119 24.43 11.75 13.04
CA THR A 119 25.55 12.26 12.24
C THR A 119 25.38 13.73 11.83
N GLY A 120 24.14 14.22 11.78
CA GLY A 120 23.84 15.64 11.54
C GLY A 120 23.90 16.12 10.08
N SER A 121 24.07 15.23 9.09
CA SER A 121 23.94 15.58 7.67
C SER A 121 22.70 14.93 7.04
N ALA A 122 21.80 15.75 6.49
CA ALA A 122 20.60 15.27 5.79
C ALA A 122 20.94 14.48 4.51
N GLU A 123 22.14 14.68 3.96
CA GLU A 123 22.64 13.93 2.80
C GLU A 123 22.84 12.44 3.08
N GLN A 124 22.90 12.00 4.34
CA GLN A 124 23.07 10.59 4.72
C GLN A 124 21.80 9.93 5.27
N ASP A 125 20.67 10.63 5.29
CA ASP A 125 19.41 10.07 5.82
C ASP A 125 18.91 8.87 5.02
N TYR A 126 19.17 8.83 3.71
CA TYR A 126 18.81 7.69 2.86
C TYR A 126 19.64 6.44 3.17
N LEU A 127 20.89 6.60 3.61
CA LEU A 127 21.77 5.49 3.96
C LEU A 127 21.29 4.84 5.27
N VAL A 128 20.97 5.66 6.27
CA VAL A 128 20.37 5.20 7.54
C VAL A 128 19.05 4.46 7.27
N ASP A 129 18.21 5.00 6.39
CA ASP A 129 16.96 4.38 5.96
C ASP A 129 17.18 3.03 5.27
N GLY A 130 18.20 2.93 4.41
CA GLY A 130 18.61 1.68 3.77
C GLY A 130 19.01 0.62 4.79
N ILE A 131 19.88 0.97 5.75
CA ILE A 131 20.34 0.05 6.81
C ILE A 131 19.17 -0.47 7.65
N VAL A 132 18.26 0.42 8.06
CA VAL A 132 17.08 0.02 8.83
C VAL A 132 16.16 -0.89 8.01
N THR A 133 16.01 -0.61 6.71
CA THR A 133 15.21 -1.46 5.81
C THR A 133 15.79 -2.87 5.70
N GLU A 134 17.11 -3.00 5.63
CA GLU A 134 17.79 -4.31 5.59
C GLU A 134 17.69 -5.06 6.92
N VAL A 135 17.84 -4.38 8.08
CA VAL A 135 17.59 -5.00 9.40
C VAL A 135 16.16 -5.55 9.48
N ILE A 136 15.17 -4.79 9.02
CA ILE A 136 13.77 -5.22 8.96
C ILE A 136 13.60 -6.40 8.01
N SER A 137 14.24 -6.37 6.85
CA SER A 137 14.23 -7.45 5.87
C SER A 137 14.76 -8.75 6.46
N ALA A 138 15.92 -8.71 7.13
CA ALA A 138 16.53 -9.85 7.81
C ALA A 138 15.62 -10.41 8.92
N LEU A 139 15.04 -9.56 9.77
CA LEU A 139 14.11 -9.97 10.81
C LEU A 139 12.79 -10.54 10.24
N SER A 140 12.29 -10.00 9.12
CA SER A 140 11.04 -10.44 8.50
C SER A 140 11.11 -11.85 7.93
N ARG A 141 12.30 -12.32 7.55
CA ARG A 141 12.55 -13.68 7.06
C ARG A 141 12.43 -14.74 8.17
N VAL A 142 12.47 -14.32 9.43
CA VAL A 142 12.38 -15.21 10.59
C VAL A 142 10.93 -15.59 10.85
N SER A 143 10.63 -16.89 10.78
CA SER A 143 9.25 -17.40 10.91
C SER A 143 8.71 -17.36 12.35
N GLY A 144 9.60 -17.27 13.34
CA GLY A 144 9.27 -17.22 14.77
C GLY A 144 8.62 -15.90 15.22
N PHE A 145 8.66 -14.85 14.41
CA PHE A 145 8.14 -13.52 14.76
C PHE A 145 7.15 -13.00 13.72
N PHE A 146 6.22 -12.16 14.17
CA PHE A 146 5.40 -11.32 13.30
C PHE A 146 6.02 -9.93 13.21
N VAL A 147 6.78 -9.67 12.14
CA VAL A 147 7.47 -8.38 11.96
C VAL A 147 6.62 -7.44 11.12
N ILE A 148 6.41 -6.22 11.60
CA ILE A 148 5.73 -5.16 10.85
C ILE A 148 6.69 -4.62 9.79
N SER A 149 6.17 -4.50 8.56
CA SER A 149 6.91 -4.00 7.40
C SER A 149 7.51 -2.62 7.64
N SER A 150 8.72 -2.42 7.10
CA SER A 150 9.41 -1.12 7.07
C SER A 150 8.51 -0.02 6.52
N THR A 151 7.71 -0.32 5.50
CA THR A 151 6.85 0.70 4.90
C THR A 151 5.82 1.29 5.87
N SER A 152 5.39 0.53 6.88
CA SER A 152 4.50 1.04 7.92
C SER A 152 5.25 1.79 9.02
N THR A 153 6.45 1.37 9.39
CA THR A 153 7.18 2.00 10.50
C THR A 153 7.86 3.32 10.09
N PHE A 154 8.16 3.49 8.80
CA PHE A 154 8.80 4.71 8.28
C PHE A 154 7.91 5.95 8.36
N THR A 155 6.59 5.82 8.56
CA THR A 155 5.68 6.96 8.79
C THR A 155 5.97 7.71 10.10
N TYR A 156 6.66 7.05 11.04
CA TYR A 156 7.04 7.64 12.33
C TYR A 156 8.37 8.40 12.26
N LYS A 157 9.07 8.41 11.11
CA LYS A 157 10.35 9.12 10.95
C LYS A 157 10.21 10.60 11.31
N GLY A 158 11.10 11.08 12.16
CA GLY A 158 11.15 12.48 12.61
C GLY A 158 10.03 12.89 13.56
N ARG A 159 9.26 11.94 14.11
CA ARG A 159 8.23 12.20 15.12
C ARG A 159 8.69 11.70 16.49
N SER A 160 8.40 12.48 17.53
CA SER A 160 8.43 11.96 18.91
C SER A 160 7.14 11.20 19.13
N VAL A 161 7.22 9.90 19.41
CA VAL A 161 6.07 8.99 19.50
C VAL A 161 6.09 8.25 20.82
N ASP A 162 4.92 8.01 21.41
CA ASP A 162 4.80 7.14 22.57
C ASP A 162 4.81 5.68 22.09
N LEU A 163 5.72 4.88 22.63
CA LEU A 163 5.87 3.47 22.26
C LEU A 163 4.61 2.64 22.53
N ALA A 164 3.82 3.00 23.55
CA ALA A 164 2.55 2.35 23.82
C ALA A 164 1.51 2.65 22.73
N GLU A 165 1.50 3.89 22.22
CA GLU A 165 0.65 4.28 21.08
C GLU A 165 1.07 3.54 19.82
N VAL A 166 2.38 3.47 19.53
CA VAL A 166 2.91 2.69 18.39
C VAL A 166 2.52 1.21 18.49
N GLY A 167 2.64 0.61 19.67
CA GLY A 167 2.22 -0.78 19.92
C GLY A 167 0.75 -1.02 19.63
N GLN A 168 -0.12 -0.09 20.02
CA GLN A 168 -1.56 -0.17 19.76
C GLN A 168 -1.92 0.08 18.29
N GLU A 169 -1.32 1.09 17.65
CA GLU A 169 -1.59 1.45 16.26
C GLU A 169 -1.14 0.35 15.29
N LEU A 170 0.04 -0.25 15.54
CA LEU A 170 0.61 -1.28 14.69
C LEU A 170 0.20 -2.70 15.12
N GLY A 171 -0.40 -2.86 16.30
CA GLY A 171 -0.78 -4.16 16.85
C GLY A 171 0.43 -5.05 17.16
N VAL A 172 1.49 -4.47 17.74
CA VAL A 172 2.73 -5.17 18.11
C VAL A 172 2.97 -5.17 19.60
N ARG A 173 3.63 -6.23 20.07
CA ARG A 173 4.06 -6.35 21.46
C ARG A 173 5.41 -5.68 21.71
N TYR A 174 6.32 -5.73 20.75
CA TYR A 174 7.69 -5.25 20.88
C TYR A 174 8.01 -4.19 19.84
N VAL A 175 8.84 -3.23 20.23
CA VAL A 175 9.36 -2.18 19.35
C VAL A 175 10.89 -2.16 19.45
N LEU A 176 11.56 -2.20 18.31
CA LEU A 176 12.99 -1.95 18.18
C LEU A 176 13.19 -0.50 17.77
N GLU A 177 13.93 0.25 18.58
CA GLU A 177 14.38 1.61 18.27
C GLU A 177 15.90 1.66 18.21
N GLY A 178 16.44 2.69 17.58
CA GLY A 178 17.87 2.83 17.50
C GLY A 178 18.35 4.18 16.99
N SER A 179 19.67 4.30 16.93
CA SER A 179 20.34 5.45 16.35
C SER A 179 21.60 5.02 15.61
N ILE A 180 21.91 5.75 14.54
CA ILE A 180 23.13 5.54 13.76
C ILE A 180 23.97 6.82 13.85
N GLN A 181 25.25 6.65 14.13
CA GLN A 181 26.24 7.72 14.12
C GLN A 181 27.38 7.31 13.20
N THR A 182 27.70 8.14 12.20
CA THR A 182 28.90 7.97 11.38
C THR A 182 29.97 9.01 11.74
N ALA A 183 31.25 8.64 11.64
CA ALA A 183 32.38 9.54 11.89
C ALA A 183 33.58 9.14 11.04
N GLY A 184 33.73 9.76 9.87
CA GLY A 184 34.68 9.28 8.85
C GLY A 184 34.21 7.92 8.33
N ASN A 185 35.10 6.92 8.32
CA ASN A 185 34.81 5.54 7.93
C ASN A 185 34.36 4.66 9.12
N ARG A 186 33.78 5.24 10.18
CA ARG A 186 33.30 4.47 11.33
C ARG A 186 31.81 4.64 11.47
N ILE A 187 31.11 3.52 11.60
CA ILE A 187 29.68 3.45 11.80
C ILE A 187 29.43 2.86 13.18
N ARG A 188 28.49 3.47 13.89
CA ARG A 188 28.02 3.02 15.18
C ARG A 188 26.52 2.94 15.18
N ILE A 189 26.01 1.76 15.50
CA ILE A 189 24.58 1.49 15.61
C ILE A 189 24.28 1.20 17.08
N PHE A 190 23.35 1.93 17.66
CA PHE A 190 22.78 1.63 18.97
C PHE A 190 21.34 1.18 18.78
N THR A 191 20.95 0.08 19.42
CA THR A 191 19.61 -0.49 19.33
C THR A 191 19.06 -0.82 20.70
N GLN A 192 17.76 -0.62 20.89
CA GLN A 192 17.01 -1.01 22.09
C GLN A 192 15.71 -1.70 21.71
N LEU A 193 15.43 -2.83 22.35
CA LEU A 193 14.19 -3.59 22.21
C LEU A 193 13.32 -3.34 23.44
N VAL A 194 12.09 -2.89 23.22
CA VAL A 194 11.17 -2.44 24.26
C VAL A 194 9.84 -3.19 24.13
N GLU A 195 9.23 -3.59 25.26
CA GLU A 195 7.84 -4.03 25.28
C GLU A 195 6.92 -2.79 25.23
N ALA A 196 6.11 -2.70 24.16
CA ALA A 196 5.35 -1.49 23.84
C ALA A 196 4.35 -1.10 24.93
N GLU A 197 3.64 -2.06 25.51
CA GLU A 197 2.59 -1.81 26.50
C GLU A 197 3.15 -1.29 27.83
N SER A 198 4.27 -1.85 28.29
CA SER A 198 4.86 -1.50 29.60
C SER A 198 5.95 -0.43 29.50
N GLY A 199 6.47 -0.18 28.30
CA GLY A 199 7.65 0.65 28.08
C GLY A 199 8.95 0.02 28.62
N HIS A 200 8.93 -1.26 28.98
CA HIS A 200 10.08 -1.93 29.58
C HIS A 200 11.12 -2.31 28.52
N THR A 201 12.34 -1.80 28.66
CA THR A 201 13.49 -2.21 27.83
C THR A 201 13.90 -3.64 28.19
N LEU A 202 13.81 -4.53 27.21
CA LEU A 202 14.18 -5.94 27.35
C LEU A 202 15.65 -6.18 27.02
N TRP A 203 16.17 -5.44 26.04
CA TRP A 203 17.53 -5.57 25.56
C TRP A 203 18.01 -4.26 24.95
N GLN A 204 19.31 -4.01 25.05
CA GLN A 204 19.99 -2.90 24.40
C GLN A 204 21.39 -3.35 24.05
N GLU A 205 21.87 -2.95 22.87
CA GLU A 205 23.21 -3.29 22.43
C GLU A 205 23.75 -2.22 21.49
N ARG A 206 25.05 -2.30 21.27
CA ARG A 206 25.79 -1.34 20.46
C ARG A 206 26.75 -2.11 19.57
N PHE A 207 26.73 -1.74 18.31
CA PHE A 207 27.57 -2.28 17.26
C PHE A 207 28.46 -1.17 16.72
N ASP A 208 29.75 -1.48 16.57
CA ASP A 208 30.78 -0.56 16.09
C ASP A 208 31.51 -1.23 14.91
N GLY A 209 31.60 -0.57 13.76
CA GLY A 209 32.32 -1.09 12.59
C GLY A 209 32.70 0.02 11.60
N THR A 210 32.99 -0.33 10.36
CA THR A 210 33.36 0.62 9.30
C THR A 210 32.37 0.60 8.13
N ASP A 211 32.47 1.56 7.19
CA ASP A 211 31.57 1.60 6.02
C ASP A 211 31.73 0.34 5.15
N ALA A 212 32.91 -0.28 5.16
CA ALA A 212 33.19 -1.54 4.46
C ALA A 212 32.49 -2.75 5.11
N ASP A 213 32.18 -2.67 6.41
CA ASP A 213 31.57 -3.75 7.19
C ASP A 213 30.05 -3.58 7.32
N ILE A 214 29.43 -2.66 6.55
CA ILE A 214 28.05 -2.26 6.79
C ILE A 214 27.05 -3.42 6.67
N PHE A 215 27.30 -4.34 5.74
CA PHE A 215 26.49 -5.54 5.54
C PHE A 215 26.66 -6.55 6.70
N ASP A 216 27.85 -6.65 7.30
CA ASP A 216 28.07 -7.50 8.46
C ASP A 216 27.41 -6.89 9.72
N LEU A 217 27.49 -5.55 9.86
CA LEU A 217 26.90 -4.79 10.95
C LEU A 217 25.38 -4.92 11.03
N GLN A 218 24.68 -4.79 9.90
CA GLN A 218 23.21 -4.97 9.86
C GLN A 218 22.81 -6.41 10.23
N ASP A 219 23.64 -7.39 9.87
CA ASP A 219 23.39 -8.80 10.14
C ASP A 219 23.56 -9.11 11.62
N GLU A 220 24.63 -8.60 12.25
CA GLU A 220 24.84 -8.68 13.69
C GLU A 220 23.66 -8.07 14.47
N VAL A 221 23.15 -6.92 14.03
CA VAL A 221 21.97 -6.27 14.63
C VAL A 221 20.75 -7.19 14.56
N ALA A 222 20.41 -7.69 13.38
CA ALA A 222 19.24 -8.56 13.18
C ALA A 222 19.36 -9.85 14.00
N GLN A 223 20.56 -10.43 14.04
CA GLN A 223 20.89 -11.62 14.81
C GLN A 223 20.71 -11.41 16.33
N SER A 224 21.28 -10.35 16.88
CA SER A 224 21.15 -10.07 18.32
C SER A 224 19.71 -9.75 18.72
N VAL A 225 18.94 -9.03 17.88
CA VAL A 225 17.51 -8.77 18.12
C VAL A 225 16.71 -10.06 18.11
N ALA A 226 16.94 -10.94 17.14
CA ALA A 226 16.26 -12.24 17.08
C ALA A 226 16.58 -13.11 18.31
N GLY A 227 17.84 -13.13 18.74
CA GLY A 227 18.27 -13.83 19.95
C GLY A 227 17.66 -13.27 21.24
N ALA A 228 17.45 -11.95 21.31
CA ALA A 228 16.82 -11.29 22.45
C ALA A 228 15.31 -11.61 22.56
N LEU A 229 14.60 -11.73 21.42
CA LEU A 229 13.16 -12.01 21.38
C LEU A 229 12.81 -13.48 21.62
N GLU A 230 13.55 -14.41 21.02
CA GLU A 230 13.31 -15.86 21.18
C GLU A 230 14.64 -16.59 21.38
N PRO A 231 15.09 -16.78 22.64
CA PRO A 231 16.38 -17.41 22.97
C PRO A 231 16.54 -18.87 22.49
N LYS A 232 15.46 -19.50 22.00
CA LYS A 232 15.45 -20.89 21.49
C LYS A 232 15.57 -20.96 19.96
N LEU A 233 15.59 -19.84 19.25
CA LEU A 233 15.64 -19.83 17.79
C LEU A 233 17.03 -20.22 17.28
N GLN A 234 17.07 -21.14 16.31
CA GLN A 234 18.32 -21.57 15.66
C GLN A 234 18.64 -20.65 14.47
N TRP A 235 19.88 -20.19 14.42
CA TRP A 235 20.41 -19.10 13.58
C TRP A 235 20.48 -19.39 12.07
N ALA A 236 19.93 -20.53 11.61
CA ALA A 236 19.98 -20.96 10.22
C ALA A 236 19.06 -20.16 9.27
N GLU A 237 18.04 -19.46 9.79
CA GLU A 237 17.12 -18.63 8.98
C GLU A 237 17.71 -17.25 8.64
N VAL A 238 18.51 -16.66 9.53
CA VAL A 238 19.16 -15.35 9.32
C VAL A 238 20.41 -15.47 8.44
N ALA A 239 21.18 -16.56 8.53
CA ALA A 239 22.37 -16.75 7.70
C ALA A 239 22.09 -16.95 6.20
N ARG A 240 20.88 -17.40 5.80
CA ARG A 240 20.46 -17.40 4.38
C ARG A 240 20.21 -15.99 3.83
N ALA A 241 20.14 -14.98 4.70
CA ALA A 241 19.86 -13.61 4.33
C ALA A 241 21.04 -12.84 3.71
N GLN A 242 22.23 -13.45 3.70
CA GLN A 242 23.52 -12.74 3.68
C GLN A 242 24.21 -12.67 2.31
N ALA A 243 23.50 -12.85 1.20
CA ALA A 243 24.09 -12.58 -0.10
C ALA A 243 24.11 -11.06 -0.33
N GLN A 244 25.29 -10.47 -0.49
CA GLN A 244 25.40 -9.09 -0.98
C GLN A 244 24.62 -8.98 -2.30
N PRO A 245 23.66 -8.03 -2.44
CA PRO A 245 22.79 -7.95 -3.61
C PRO A 245 23.53 -7.75 -4.94
N THR A 246 24.72 -7.14 -4.87
CA THR A 246 25.65 -6.91 -5.98
C THR A 246 27.04 -6.56 -5.43
N GLU A 247 28.09 -6.83 -6.21
CA GLU A 247 29.46 -6.34 -5.94
C GLU A 247 29.65 -4.88 -6.41
N ASN A 248 28.67 -4.29 -7.11
CA ASN A 248 28.74 -2.94 -7.68
C ASN A 248 27.90 -1.94 -6.86
N LEU A 249 28.56 -1.24 -5.93
CA LEU A 249 27.91 -0.24 -5.06
C LEU A 249 27.23 0.92 -5.82
N ALA A 250 27.71 1.27 -7.01
CA ALA A 250 27.08 2.33 -7.81
C ALA A 250 25.77 1.86 -8.46
N ALA A 251 25.69 0.60 -8.88
CA ALA A 251 24.43 0.00 -9.35
C ALA A 251 23.42 -0.12 -8.20
N TYR A 252 23.91 -0.47 -7.00
CA TYR A 252 23.11 -0.54 -5.79
C TYR A 252 22.50 0.82 -5.40
N ASP A 253 23.30 1.90 -5.36
CA ASP A 253 22.82 3.27 -5.07
C ASP A 253 21.68 3.68 -6.02
N LEU A 254 21.83 3.42 -7.32
CA LEU A 254 20.82 3.76 -8.32
C LEU A 254 19.51 3.00 -8.09
N CYS A 255 19.56 1.73 -7.70
CA CYS A 255 18.35 0.96 -7.38
C CYS A 255 17.68 1.43 -6.08
N LEU A 256 18.46 1.77 -5.06
CA LEU A 256 17.92 2.36 -3.83
C LEU A 256 17.18 3.67 -4.10
N ARG A 257 17.69 4.51 -5.00
CA ARG A 257 17.04 5.76 -5.41
C ARG A 257 15.79 5.54 -6.28
N ALA A 258 15.80 4.51 -7.13
CA ALA A 258 14.66 4.16 -7.99
C ALA A 258 13.48 3.61 -7.17
N THR A 259 13.75 2.80 -6.16
CA THR A 259 12.74 2.07 -5.37
C THR A 259 11.59 2.95 -4.84
N PRO A 260 11.83 4.05 -4.10
CA PRO A 260 10.72 4.88 -3.58
C PRO A 260 9.89 5.55 -4.67
N LEU A 261 10.47 5.82 -5.86
CA LEU A 261 9.74 6.37 -7.02
C LEU A 261 8.78 5.31 -7.60
N LEU A 262 9.24 4.06 -7.68
CA LEU A 262 8.54 2.93 -8.28
C LEU A 262 7.57 2.22 -7.32
N LEU A 263 7.72 2.38 -6.01
CA LEU A 263 6.79 1.82 -5.01
C LEU A 263 5.70 2.81 -4.57
N LYS A 264 5.84 4.10 -4.87
CA LYS A 264 4.85 5.15 -4.54
C LYS A 264 4.19 5.73 -5.80
N LEU A 265 3.95 4.91 -6.81
CA LEU A 265 3.47 5.28 -8.16
C LEU A 265 2.13 6.04 -8.14
N HIS A 266 2.16 7.33 -7.84
CA HIS A 266 0.99 8.20 -7.90
C HIS A 266 0.94 9.00 -9.20
N ALA A 267 2.02 8.99 -9.99
CA ALA A 267 2.18 9.80 -11.19
C ALA A 267 3.03 9.06 -12.25
N PRO A 268 2.67 9.15 -13.55
CA PRO A 268 3.47 8.60 -14.65
C PRO A 268 4.90 9.11 -14.71
N GLU A 269 5.16 10.35 -14.32
CA GLU A 269 6.48 10.97 -14.40
C GLU A 269 7.49 10.30 -13.44
N LEU A 270 7.02 9.86 -12.27
CA LEU A 270 7.86 9.14 -11.30
C LEU A 270 8.23 7.74 -11.78
N LEU A 271 7.36 7.11 -12.57
CA LEU A 271 7.63 5.83 -13.22
C LEU A 271 8.80 5.98 -14.21
N ASP A 272 8.73 7.00 -15.07
CA ASP A 272 9.77 7.24 -16.08
C ASP A 272 11.12 7.58 -15.43
N GLU A 273 11.13 8.40 -14.37
CA GLU A 273 12.34 8.71 -13.61
C GLU A 273 12.95 7.47 -12.94
N GLY A 274 12.13 6.64 -12.30
CA GLY A 274 12.58 5.40 -11.67
C GLY A 274 13.16 4.41 -12.67
N LEU A 275 12.49 4.21 -13.82
CA LEU A 275 13.00 3.33 -14.87
C LEU A 275 14.33 3.82 -15.46
N ALA A 276 14.50 5.13 -15.65
CA ALA A 276 15.76 5.70 -16.12
C ALA A 276 16.93 5.49 -15.13
N LEU A 277 16.65 5.38 -13.83
CA LEU A 277 17.66 5.00 -12.83
C LEU A 277 17.99 3.50 -12.92
N LEU A 278 17.00 2.64 -13.14
CA LEU A 278 17.23 1.21 -13.33
C LEU A 278 18.02 0.91 -14.63
N ASP A 279 17.76 1.63 -15.72
CA ASP A 279 18.56 1.54 -16.96
C ASP A 279 20.04 1.79 -16.67
N LYS A 280 20.35 2.82 -15.87
CA LYS A 280 21.73 3.13 -15.47
C LYS A 280 22.31 2.06 -14.54
N ALA A 281 21.51 1.50 -13.63
CA ALA A 281 21.95 0.43 -12.75
C ALA A 281 22.32 -0.82 -13.56
N LEU A 282 21.47 -1.22 -14.51
CA LEU A 282 21.72 -2.38 -15.39
C LEU A 282 22.84 -2.15 -16.40
N ALA A 283 23.15 -0.89 -16.76
CA ALA A 283 24.33 -0.58 -17.55
C ALA A 283 25.64 -0.80 -16.77
N LEU A 284 25.60 -0.69 -15.44
CA LEU A 284 26.75 -0.90 -14.55
C LEU A 284 26.87 -2.35 -14.07
N ASP A 285 25.73 -3.01 -13.84
CA ASP A 285 25.63 -4.41 -13.48
C ASP A 285 24.44 -5.05 -14.21
N PRO A 286 24.68 -5.65 -15.40
CA PRO A 286 23.63 -6.26 -16.22
C PRO A 286 22.91 -7.45 -15.59
N ASP A 287 23.46 -8.03 -14.51
CA ASP A 287 22.90 -9.20 -13.85
C ASP A 287 22.26 -8.86 -12.49
N PHE A 288 22.11 -7.56 -12.19
CA PHE A 288 21.60 -7.10 -10.92
C PHE A 288 20.11 -7.46 -10.75
N ILE A 289 19.86 -8.55 -10.00
CA ILE A 289 18.54 -9.18 -9.86
C ILE A 289 17.46 -8.22 -9.33
N GLN A 290 17.79 -7.37 -8.35
CA GLN A 290 16.84 -6.41 -7.79
C GLN A 290 16.35 -5.41 -8.84
N ALA A 291 17.25 -4.94 -9.73
CA ALA A 291 16.89 -4.04 -10.82
C ALA A 291 15.94 -4.72 -11.82
N HIS A 292 16.23 -5.96 -12.21
CA HIS A 292 15.33 -6.75 -13.07
C HIS A 292 13.95 -6.95 -12.44
N ALA A 293 13.89 -7.23 -11.14
CA ALA A 293 12.61 -7.39 -10.45
C ALA A 293 11.80 -6.08 -10.38
N LEU A 294 12.47 -4.94 -10.12
CA LEU A 294 11.81 -3.64 -10.12
C LEU A 294 11.28 -3.27 -11.52
N TYR A 295 11.95 -3.65 -12.62
CA TYR A 295 11.38 -3.56 -13.97
C TYR A 295 10.07 -4.32 -14.09
N ALA A 296 10.06 -5.59 -13.68
CA ALA A 296 8.87 -6.43 -13.74
C ALA A 296 7.71 -5.81 -12.95
N TYR A 297 7.96 -5.34 -11.73
CA TYR A 297 6.96 -4.68 -10.88
C TYR A 297 6.44 -3.36 -11.47
N SER A 298 7.33 -2.56 -12.04
CA SER A 298 6.98 -1.27 -12.62
C SER A 298 6.04 -1.43 -13.82
N HIS A 299 6.29 -2.45 -14.65
CA HIS A 299 5.47 -2.78 -15.81
C HIS A 299 4.08 -3.28 -15.43
N THR A 300 3.96 -4.17 -14.43
CA THR A 300 2.63 -4.61 -13.96
C THR A 300 1.84 -3.45 -13.39
N SER A 301 2.49 -2.58 -12.62
CA SER A 301 1.88 -1.39 -12.01
C SER A 301 1.40 -0.40 -13.07
N ALA A 302 2.24 -0.07 -14.06
CA ALA A 302 1.89 0.85 -15.16
C ALA A 302 0.71 0.36 -16.00
N PHE A 303 0.62 -0.95 -16.21
CA PHE A 303 -0.53 -1.54 -16.90
C PHE A 303 -1.79 -1.52 -16.02
N ALA A 304 -1.68 -1.85 -14.74
CA ALA A 304 -2.81 -1.92 -13.82
C ALA A 304 -3.45 -0.54 -13.53
N THR A 305 -2.66 0.54 -13.61
CA THR A 305 -3.12 1.95 -13.59
C THR A 305 -3.64 2.46 -14.94
N ARG A 306 -3.41 1.69 -16.02
CA ARG A 306 -3.73 2.01 -17.42
C ARG A 306 -2.93 3.19 -17.99
N TRP A 307 -1.70 3.39 -17.53
CA TRP A 307 -0.77 4.33 -18.15
C TRP A 307 -0.16 3.76 -19.43
N TRP A 308 0.04 2.45 -19.48
CA TRP A 308 0.60 1.75 -20.64
C TRP A 308 -0.35 0.72 -21.24
N SER A 309 -0.18 0.43 -22.53
CA SER A 309 -0.84 -0.69 -23.18
C SER A 309 -0.33 -2.03 -22.65
N PHE A 310 -1.10 -3.09 -22.90
CA PHE A 310 -0.71 -4.45 -22.50
C PHE A 310 0.60 -4.88 -23.18
N GLU A 311 0.78 -4.51 -24.44
CA GLU A 311 1.95 -4.83 -25.26
C GLU A 311 3.21 -4.14 -24.72
N LYS A 312 3.11 -2.85 -24.38
CA LYS A 312 4.24 -2.09 -23.79
C LYS A 312 4.63 -2.68 -22.43
N ALA A 313 3.66 -2.99 -21.57
CA ALA A 313 3.93 -3.63 -20.29
C ALA A 313 4.52 -5.06 -20.46
N GLY A 314 4.09 -5.77 -21.50
CA GLY A 314 4.59 -7.09 -21.90
C GLY A 314 6.08 -7.15 -22.26
N ALA A 315 6.76 -6.00 -22.45
CA ALA A 315 8.16 -5.94 -22.81
C ALA A 315 9.15 -6.29 -21.67
N ALA A 316 8.72 -6.30 -20.40
CA ALA A 316 9.58 -6.66 -19.27
C ALA A 316 9.75 -8.18 -19.05
N GLU A 317 9.24 -9.02 -19.96
CA GLU A 317 9.37 -10.48 -19.85
C GLU A 317 10.83 -10.95 -19.69
N PRO A 318 11.81 -10.43 -20.46
CA PRO A 318 13.20 -10.84 -20.28
C PRO A 318 13.73 -10.54 -18.86
N HIS A 319 13.28 -9.44 -18.23
CA HIS A 319 13.68 -9.11 -16.87
C HIS A 319 13.05 -10.06 -15.85
N ALA A 320 11.74 -10.34 -15.98
CA ALA A 320 11.08 -11.31 -15.10
C ALA A 320 11.70 -12.72 -15.23
N ARG A 321 12.01 -13.15 -16.46
CA ARG A 321 12.69 -14.42 -16.72
C ARG A 321 14.10 -14.45 -16.11
N ARG A 322 14.90 -13.38 -16.25
CA ARG A 322 16.23 -13.29 -15.62
C ARG A 322 16.18 -13.54 -14.11
N VAL A 323 15.16 -13.02 -13.43
CA VAL A 323 14.96 -13.27 -11.99
C VAL A 323 14.58 -14.73 -11.72
N LEU A 324 13.60 -15.28 -12.44
CA LEU A 324 13.13 -16.65 -12.22
C LEU A 324 14.16 -17.74 -12.59
N ASP A 325 15.00 -17.46 -13.58
CA ASP A 325 16.08 -18.34 -14.03
C ASP A 325 17.35 -18.18 -13.18
N SER A 326 17.36 -17.24 -12.21
CA SER A 326 18.45 -17.08 -11.26
C SER A 326 18.26 -17.95 -10.02
N ASP A 327 19.36 -18.28 -9.35
CA ASP A 327 19.35 -18.95 -8.04
C ASP A 327 19.08 -17.96 -6.88
N THR A 328 18.43 -16.81 -7.15
CA THR A 328 18.17 -15.79 -6.13
C THR A 328 17.28 -16.31 -5.01
N ASP A 329 17.62 -15.92 -3.78
CA ASP A 329 16.79 -16.08 -2.59
C ASP A 329 16.16 -14.74 -2.13
N ASP A 330 16.19 -13.71 -2.99
CA ASP A 330 15.45 -12.48 -2.77
C ASP A 330 13.93 -12.73 -2.99
N ALA A 331 13.21 -12.80 -1.88
CA ALA A 331 11.77 -12.99 -1.84
C ALA A 331 10.99 -11.91 -2.62
N LEU A 332 11.38 -10.64 -2.52
CA LEU A 332 10.68 -9.57 -3.25
C LEU A 332 10.94 -9.67 -4.74
N ALA A 333 12.18 -10.01 -5.13
CA ALA A 333 12.51 -10.22 -6.53
C ALA A 333 11.65 -11.32 -7.15
N LEU A 334 11.62 -12.49 -6.52
CA LEU A 334 10.79 -13.63 -6.93
C LEU A 334 9.30 -13.27 -6.97
N ALA A 335 8.80 -12.51 -5.99
CA ALA A 335 7.40 -12.11 -5.96
C ALA A 335 7.02 -11.15 -7.09
N TYR A 336 7.86 -10.16 -7.39
CA TYR A 336 7.64 -9.23 -8.50
C TYR A 336 7.68 -9.93 -9.85
N ALA A 337 8.67 -10.79 -10.09
CA ALA A 337 8.75 -11.57 -11.31
C ALA A 337 7.59 -12.58 -11.43
N GLY A 338 7.26 -13.28 -10.34
CA GLY A 338 6.14 -14.22 -10.30
C GLY A 338 4.80 -13.56 -10.58
N HIS A 339 4.54 -12.40 -9.96
CA HIS A 339 3.34 -11.61 -10.23
C HIS A 339 3.29 -11.13 -11.69
N TYR A 340 4.41 -10.67 -12.25
CA TYR A 340 4.49 -10.30 -13.66
C TYR A 340 4.09 -11.46 -14.59
N ILE A 341 4.66 -12.64 -14.36
CA ILE A 341 4.37 -13.84 -15.16
C ILE A 341 2.91 -14.27 -15.01
N ALA A 342 2.35 -14.24 -13.80
CA ALA A 342 0.93 -14.54 -13.60
C ALA A 342 0.02 -13.49 -14.25
N TYR A 343 0.32 -12.20 -14.12
CA TYR A 343 -0.57 -11.11 -14.50
C TYR A 343 -0.51 -10.76 -15.99
N LEU A 344 0.69 -10.58 -16.56
CA LEU A 344 0.88 -10.14 -17.94
C LEU A 344 1.10 -11.28 -18.93
N LYS A 345 1.52 -12.46 -18.46
CA LYS A 345 1.70 -13.66 -19.32
C LYS A 345 0.64 -14.73 -19.08
N HIS A 346 -0.27 -14.50 -18.13
CA HIS A 346 -1.33 -15.42 -17.75
C HIS A 346 -0.81 -16.83 -17.37
N ALA A 347 0.46 -16.94 -17.00
CA ALA A 347 1.10 -18.18 -16.59
C ALA A 347 0.94 -18.34 -15.07
N TYR A 348 -0.30 -18.51 -14.61
CA TYR A 348 -0.67 -18.45 -13.20
C TYR A 348 0.06 -19.46 -12.33
N ARG A 349 0.16 -20.73 -12.77
CA ARG A 349 0.86 -21.77 -12.01
C ARG A 349 2.34 -21.44 -11.81
N GLU A 350 2.99 -20.93 -12.85
CA GLU A 350 4.40 -20.55 -12.79
C GLU A 350 4.60 -19.36 -11.85
N GLY A 351 3.80 -18.30 -12.02
CA GLY A 351 3.87 -17.13 -11.15
C GLY A 351 3.55 -17.44 -9.69
N LEU A 352 2.56 -18.30 -9.43
CA LEU A 352 2.21 -18.76 -8.08
C LEU A 352 3.34 -19.57 -7.45
N THR A 353 4.00 -20.46 -8.22
CA THR A 353 5.17 -21.22 -7.73
C THR A 353 6.29 -20.29 -7.24
N ALA A 354 6.56 -19.22 -7.97
CA ALA A 354 7.57 -18.22 -7.59
C ALA A 354 7.13 -17.42 -6.34
N LEU A 355 5.86 -17.02 -6.27
CA LEU A 355 5.30 -16.30 -5.12
C LEU A 355 5.24 -17.16 -3.84
N GLU A 356 4.92 -18.45 -3.95
CA GLU A 356 4.97 -19.40 -2.83
C GLU A 356 6.42 -19.62 -2.35
N ARG A 357 7.40 -19.64 -3.27
CA ARG A 357 8.83 -19.63 -2.88
C ARG A 357 9.18 -18.34 -2.15
N ALA A 358 8.74 -17.19 -2.64
CA ALA A 358 8.93 -15.91 -1.99
C ALA A 358 8.32 -15.87 -0.57
N GLU A 359 7.12 -16.43 -0.37
CA GLU A 359 6.49 -16.53 0.95
C GLU A 359 7.29 -17.42 1.90
N ARG A 360 7.82 -18.56 1.43
CA ARG A 360 8.70 -19.41 2.24
C ARG A 360 10.00 -18.70 2.63
N LEU A 361 10.53 -17.84 1.75
CA LEU A 361 11.75 -17.06 2.00
C LEU A 361 11.49 -15.87 2.93
N ASN A 362 10.33 -15.21 2.82
CA ASN A 362 9.95 -14.09 3.67
C ASN A 362 8.45 -14.14 4.03
N PRO A 363 8.08 -14.87 5.10
CA PRO A 363 6.68 -15.06 5.50
C PRO A 363 6.02 -13.80 6.08
N ASN A 364 6.80 -12.77 6.42
CA ASN A 364 6.32 -11.50 6.97
C ASN A 364 6.33 -10.35 5.94
N SER A 365 6.59 -10.63 4.67
CA SER A 365 6.49 -9.59 3.64
C SER A 365 5.04 -9.29 3.28
N GLY A 366 4.55 -8.12 3.70
CA GLY A 366 3.22 -7.61 3.31
C GLY A 366 3.03 -7.52 1.79
N THR A 367 4.10 -7.18 1.06
CA THR A 367 4.10 -7.13 -0.41
C THR A 367 3.93 -8.52 -1.02
N VAL A 368 4.66 -9.53 -0.52
CA VAL A 368 4.52 -10.92 -1.01
C VAL A 368 3.10 -11.41 -0.79
N GLN A 369 2.56 -11.20 0.41
CA GLN A 369 1.18 -11.56 0.76
C GLN A 369 0.15 -10.83 -0.13
N MET A 370 0.36 -9.54 -0.40
CA MET A 370 -0.50 -8.78 -1.32
C MET A 370 -0.49 -9.41 -2.73
N LEU A 371 0.69 -9.73 -3.27
CA LEU A 371 0.82 -10.27 -4.62
C LEU A 371 0.27 -11.70 -4.74
N LEU A 372 0.48 -12.55 -3.73
CA LEU A 372 -0.18 -13.86 -3.61
C LEU A 372 -1.69 -13.70 -3.66
N GLY A 373 -2.23 -12.81 -2.83
CA GLY A 373 -3.65 -12.49 -2.79
C GLY A 373 -4.21 -12.14 -4.17
N TRP A 374 -3.53 -11.25 -4.89
CA TRP A 374 -3.92 -10.89 -6.25
C TRP A 374 -3.87 -12.08 -7.22
N VAL A 375 -2.82 -12.90 -7.20
CA VAL A 375 -2.75 -14.07 -8.08
C VAL A 375 -3.87 -15.07 -7.78
N HIS A 376 -4.24 -15.28 -6.52
CA HIS A 376 -5.43 -16.08 -6.19
C HIS A 376 -6.72 -15.46 -6.73
N THR A 377 -6.88 -14.12 -6.72
CA THR A 377 -8.05 -13.49 -7.38
C THR A 377 -8.08 -13.71 -8.89
N TYR A 378 -6.92 -13.83 -9.54
CA TYR A 378 -6.82 -14.04 -10.99
C TYR A 378 -7.31 -15.42 -11.43
N ILE A 379 -7.26 -16.40 -10.54
CA ILE A 379 -7.72 -17.77 -10.76
C ILE A 379 -9.04 -18.09 -10.05
N ASN A 380 -9.75 -17.05 -9.57
CA ASN A 380 -11.03 -17.16 -8.85
C ASN A 380 -10.96 -17.98 -7.55
N ASP A 381 -9.79 -18.01 -6.90
CA ASP A 381 -9.56 -18.67 -5.61
C ASP A 381 -9.77 -17.67 -4.46
N CYS A 382 -11.02 -17.25 -4.28
CA CYS A 382 -11.38 -16.06 -3.51
C CYS A 382 -11.05 -16.15 -2.00
N ARG A 383 -11.18 -17.33 -1.38
CA ARG A 383 -10.93 -17.48 0.07
C ARG A 383 -9.44 -17.33 0.40
N PRO A 384 -8.52 -18.09 -0.24
CA PRO A 384 -7.08 -17.83 -0.13
C PRO A 384 -6.70 -16.40 -0.48
N ALA A 385 -7.30 -15.82 -1.52
CA ALA A 385 -7.07 -14.42 -1.87
C ALA A 385 -7.34 -13.48 -0.69
N ILE A 386 -8.51 -13.58 -0.05
CA ILE A 386 -8.87 -12.76 1.11
C ILE A 386 -7.92 -13.02 2.29
N THR A 387 -7.57 -14.28 2.56
CA THR A 387 -6.63 -14.62 3.64
C THR A 387 -5.27 -13.94 3.45
N HIS A 388 -4.69 -14.02 2.25
CA HIS A 388 -3.41 -13.39 1.96
C HIS A 388 -3.49 -11.85 2.00
N LEU A 389 -4.57 -11.26 1.47
CA LEU A 389 -4.75 -9.81 1.46
C LEU A 389 -5.01 -9.22 2.86
N GLU A 390 -5.78 -9.91 3.71
CA GLU A 390 -5.95 -9.50 5.10
C GLU A 390 -4.65 -9.68 5.91
N ARG A 391 -3.86 -10.73 5.62
CA ARG A 391 -2.52 -10.88 6.18
C ARG A 391 -1.59 -9.75 5.73
N ALA A 392 -1.65 -9.33 4.48
CA ALA A 392 -0.90 -8.19 3.98
C ALA A 392 -1.25 -6.89 4.73
N LYS A 393 -2.54 -6.63 4.95
CA LYS A 393 -3.01 -5.50 5.77
C LYS A 393 -2.48 -5.56 7.20
N ARG A 394 -2.47 -6.75 7.80
CA ARG A 394 -1.96 -6.94 9.16
C ARG A 394 -0.45 -6.71 9.25
N LEU A 395 0.32 -7.23 8.29
CA LEU A 395 1.77 -7.08 8.23
C LEU A 395 2.20 -5.65 7.90
N SER A 396 1.37 -4.92 7.15
CA SER A 396 1.62 -3.52 6.83
C SER A 396 0.32 -2.70 6.92
N PRO A 397 -0.09 -2.27 8.12
CA PRO A 397 -1.33 -1.48 8.30
C PRO A 397 -1.32 -0.13 7.58
N LEU A 398 -0.14 0.45 7.35
CA LEU A 398 0.08 1.71 6.66
C LEU A 398 0.70 1.50 5.26
N HIS A 399 0.43 0.35 4.64
CA HIS A 399 1.00 0.00 3.33
C HIS A 399 0.71 1.08 2.28
N PRO A 400 1.68 1.52 1.45
CA PRO A 400 1.44 2.52 0.40
C PRO A 400 0.38 2.09 -0.61
N HIS A 401 0.26 0.78 -0.83
CA HIS A 401 -0.75 0.18 -1.70
C HIS A 401 -1.96 -0.35 -0.93
N ILE A 402 -2.32 0.24 0.22
CA ILE A 402 -3.51 -0.20 0.98
C ILE A 402 -4.79 -0.21 0.12
N GLY A 403 -4.93 0.75 -0.80
CA GLY A 403 -6.02 0.79 -1.79
C GLY A 403 -5.97 -0.34 -2.81
N VAL A 404 -4.78 -0.87 -3.13
CA VAL A 404 -4.64 -2.06 -3.98
C VAL A 404 -5.07 -3.31 -3.18
N ILE A 405 -4.70 -3.40 -1.90
CA ILE A 405 -5.08 -4.54 -1.06
C ILE A 405 -6.58 -4.60 -0.85
N ASN A 406 -7.20 -3.48 -0.45
CA ASN A 406 -8.66 -3.36 -0.32
C ASN A 406 -9.38 -3.62 -1.65
N GLY A 407 -8.78 -3.19 -2.76
CA GLY A 407 -9.26 -3.50 -4.10
C GLY A 407 -9.34 -5.00 -4.40
N GLY A 408 -8.28 -5.74 -4.04
CA GLY A 408 -8.25 -7.20 -4.18
C GLY A 408 -9.29 -7.91 -3.29
N ILE A 409 -9.48 -7.45 -2.06
CA ILE A 409 -10.49 -8.01 -1.14
C ILE A 409 -11.89 -7.76 -1.71
N GLY A 410 -12.16 -6.53 -2.16
CA GLY A 410 -13.39 -6.19 -2.85
C GLY A 410 -13.63 -7.03 -4.11
N ASN A 411 -12.58 -7.30 -4.90
CA ASN A 411 -12.66 -8.17 -6.06
C ASN A 411 -13.07 -9.61 -5.69
N ALA A 412 -12.45 -10.17 -4.66
CA ALA A 412 -12.74 -11.53 -4.20
C ALA A 412 -14.18 -11.65 -3.71
N HIS A 413 -14.67 -10.68 -2.94
CA HIS A 413 -16.09 -10.63 -2.53
C HIS A 413 -17.04 -10.49 -3.72
N LEU A 414 -16.68 -9.68 -4.73
CA LEU A 414 -17.48 -9.53 -5.94
C LEU A 414 -17.58 -10.86 -6.71
N GLN A 415 -16.46 -11.58 -6.85
CA GLN A 415 -16.42 -12.91 -7.47
C GLN A 415 -17.22 -13.97 -6.70
N MET A 416 -17.34 -13.85 -5.37
CA MET A 416 -18.21 -14.71 -4.56
C MET A 416 -19.68 -14.29 -4.56
N GLY A 417 -20.05 -13.18 -5.24
CA GLY A 417 -21.41 -12.63 -5.25
C GLY A 417 -21.78 -11.80 -4.02
N GLU A 418 -20.85 -11.59 -3.08
CA GLU A 418 -21.02 -10.80 -1.85
C GLU A 418 -20.90 -9.30 -2.15
N THR A 419 -21.79 -8.80 -3.01
CA THR A 419 -21.61 -7.53 -3.71
C THR A 419 -21.60 -6.31 -2.79
N GLU A 420 -22.45 -6.25 -1.76
CA GLU A 420 -22.46 -5.10 -0.84
C GLU A 420 -21.14 -4.99 -0.06
N THR A 421 -20.58 -6.13 0.38
CA THR A 421 -19.25 -6.18 1.00
C THR A 421 -18.19 -5.71 0.01
N ALA A 422 -18.27 -6.17 -1.24
CA ALA A 422 -17.37 -5.74 -2.31
C ALA A 422 -17.41 -4.23 -2.53
N ILE A 423 -18.60 -3.64 -2.63
CA ILE A 423 -18.79 -2.18 -2.84
C ILE A 423 -18.09 -1.40 -1.74
N ARG A 424 -18.28 -1.77 -0.47
CA ARG A 424 -17.64 -1.07 0.66
C ARG A 424 -16.11 -1.08 0.55
N HIS A 425 -15.52 -2.24 0.26
CA HIS A 425 -14.06 -2.34 0.09
C HIS A 425 -13.58 -1.58 -1.15
N LEU A 426 -14.31 -1.62 -2.26
CA LEU A 426 -13.95 -0.95 -3.51
C LEU A 426 -14.10 0.58 -3.43
N GLU A 427 -15.11 1.11 -2.75
CA GLU A 427 -15.25 2.55 -2.49
C GLU A 427 -14.10 3.08 -1.63
N GLN A 428 -13.72 2.33 -0.59
CA GLN A 428 -12.55 2.63 0.22
C GLN A 428 -11.27 2.59 -0.63
N ALA A 429 -11.10 1.54 -1.43
CA ALA A 429 -9.95 1.32 -2.30
C ALA A 429 -9.75 2.45 -3.34
N VAL A 430 -10.83 2.91 -3.99
CA VAL A 430 -10.78 4.03 -4.94
C VAL A 430 -10.47 5.36 -4.23
N THR A 431 -10.79 5.47 -2.94
CA THR A 431 -10.39 6.67 -2.17
C THR A 431 -8.90 6.68 -1.86
N GLU A 432 -8.40 5.54 -1.41
CA GLU A 432 -7.01 5.37 -1.00
C GLU A 432 -6.10 5.53 -2.22
N TYR A 433 -6.48 4.94 -3.35
CA TYR A 433 -5.71 5.01 -4.59
C TYR A 433 -6.60 5.27 -5.82
N PRO A 434 -6.98 6.53 -6.08
CA PRO A 434 -7.89 6.89 -7.17
C PRO A 434 -7.35 6.58 -8.56
N GLU A 435 -6.02 6.52 -8.71
CA GLU A 435 -5.39 6.27 -10.01
C GLU A 435 -5.43 4.79 -10.45
N PHE A 436 -5.76 3.88 -9.54
CA PHE A 436 -5.81 2.45 -9.87
C PHE A 436 -7.09 2.08 -10.61
N ALA A 437 -7.03 2.15 -11.95
CA ALA A 437 -8.15 1.89 -12.83
C ALA A 437 -8.79 0.50 -12.65
N SER A 438 -8.03 -0.48 -12.14
CA SER A 438 -8.59 -1.80 -11.80
C SER A 438 -9.67 -1.72 -10.73
N ASN A 439 -9.48 -0.91 -9.67
CA ASN A 439 -10.51 -0.71 -8.65
C ASN A 439 -11.77 -0.05 -9.22
N GLN A 440 -11.58 0.91 -10.13
CA GLN A 440 -12.68 1.61 -10.79
C GLN A 440 -13.53 0.65 -11.64
N LEU A 441 -12.89 -0.22 -12.44
CA LEU A 441 -13.58 -1.23 -13.24
C LEU A 441 -14.41 -2.16 -12.36
N MET A 442 -13.82 -2.72 -11.31
CA MET A 442 -14.50 -3.64 -10.40
C MET A 442 -15.68 -2.95 -9.70
N LEU A 443 -15.55 -1.68 -9.33
CA LEU A 443 -16.64 -0.91 -8.72
C LEU A 443 -17.77 -0.60 -9.71
N ILE A 444 -17.46 -0.38 -11.01
CA ILE A 444 -18.49 -0.28 -12.07
C ILE A 444 -19.32 -1.57 -12.11
N GLY A 445 -18.65 -2.73 -12.13
CA GLY A 445 -19.31 -4.03 -12.11
C GLY A 445 -20.17 -4.25 -10.85
N ALA A 446 -19.62 -3.91 -9.69
CA ALA A 446 -20.32 -4.06 -8.41
C ALA A 446 -21.56 -3.16 -8.30
N TYR A 447 -21.47 -1.89 -8.70
CA TYR A 447 -22.65 -1.00 -8.75
C TYR A 447 -23.68 -1.48 -9.77
N TRP A 448 -23.23 -2.01 -10.90
CA TRP A 448 -24.11 -2.51 -11.93
C TRP A 448 -24.95 -3.69 -11.44
N SER A 449 -24.35 -4.67 -10.76
CA SER A 449 -25.06 -5.87 -10.28
C SER A 449 -26.13 -5.58 -9.23
N VAL A 450 -25.97 -4.56 -8.39
CA VAL A 450 -27.01 -4.14 -7.41
C VAL A 450 -28.00 -3.11 -7.97
N GLY A 451 -27.92 -2.79 -9.26
CA GLY A 451 -28.84 -1.85 -9.91
C GLY A 451 -28.55 -0.37 -9.62
N ARG A 452 -27.41 -0.03 -9.01
CA ARG A 452 -26.91 1.36 -8.85
C ARG A 452 -26.36 1.91 -10.18
N LYS A 453 -27.17 1.82 -11.25
CA LYS A 453 -26.80 2.13 -12.64
C LYS A 453 -26.29 3.56 -12.83
N ALA A 454 -26.86 4.53 -12.10
CA ALA A 454 -26.42 5.91 -12.16
C ALA A 454 -24.98 6.07 -11.64
N ASP A 455 -24.62 5.35 -10.58
CA ASP A 455 -23.28 5.39 -9.99
C ASP A 455 -22.26 4.67 -10.88
N ALA A 456 -22.64 3.50 -11.41
CA ALA A 456 -21.86 2.75 -12.40
C ALA A 456 -21.56 3.61 -13.64
N LYS A 457 -22.56 4.30 -14.18
CA LYS A 457 -22.41 5.16 -15.36
C LYS A 457 -21.49 6.36 -15.10
N ARG A 458 -21.62 7.03 -13.95
CA ARG A 458 -20.74 8.16 -13.60
C ARG A 458 -19.28 7.72 -13.46
N MET A 459 -19.03 6.56 -12.84
CA MET A 459 -17.69 6.00 -12.76
C MET A 459 -17.16 5.63 -14.15
N ALA A 460 -17.97 4.98 -14.98
CA ALA A 460 -17.62 4.65 -16.36
C ALA A 460 -17.28 5.89 -17.19
N ASP A 461 -18.04 6.98 -17.07
CA ASP A 461 -17.77 8.26 -17.74
C ASP A 461 -16.45 8.90 -17.28
N HIS A 462 -16.07 8.71 -16.02
CA HIS A 462 -14.76 9.14 -15.54
C HIS A 462 -13.64 8.27 -16.13
N LEU A 463 -13.79 6.95 -16.06
CA LEU A 463 -12.78 6.01 -16.55
C LEU A 463 -12.57 6.13 -18.07
N ARG A 464 -13.63 6.28 -18.88
CA ARG A 464 -13.50 6.51 -20.33
C ARG A 464 -12.75 7.79 -20.69
N ARG A 465 -12.88 8.85 -19.89
CA ARG A 465 -12.09 10.07 -20.11
C ARG A 465 -10.61 9.87 -19.79
N LYS A 466 -10.31 9.02 -18.81
CA LYS A 466 -8.94 8.66 -18.42
C LYS A 466 -8.30 7.66 -19.39
N VAL A 467 -9.08 6.70 -19.89
CA VAL A 467 -8.64 5.59 -20.73
C VAL A 467 -9.60 5.48 -21.93
N PRO A 468 -9.47 6.38 -22.94
CA PRO A 468 -10.41 6.44 -24.06
C PRO A 468 -10.40 5.19 -24.94
N ASP A 469 -9.28 4.48 -24.97
CA ASP A 469 -9.09 3.28 -25.81
C ASP A 469 -9.58 1.98 -25.12
N MET A 470 -10.21 2.09 -23.94
CA MET A 470 -10.75 0.92 -23.25
C MET A 470 -12.00 0.39 -23.96
N THR A 471 -11.96 -0.88 -24.37
CA THR A 471 -13.08 -1.62 -24.96
C THR A 471 -13.40 -2.88 -24.14
N VAL A 472 -14.54 -3.50 -24.40
CA VAL A 472 -14.92 -4.80 -23.82
C VAL A 472 -13.94 -5.89 -24.26
N ASP A 473 -13.54 -5.90 -25.53
CA ASP A 473 -12.52 -6.81 -26.08
C ASP A 473 -11.16 -6.62 -25.41
N THR A 474 -10.75 -5.37 -25.19
CA THR A 474 -9.51 -5.07 -24.47
C THR A 474 -9.60 -5.54 -23.02
N PHE A 475 -10.75 -5.40 -22.36
CA PHE A 475 -10.96 -5.97 -21.03
C PHE A 475 -10.80 -7.49 -21.04
N LEU A 476 -11.49 -8.21 -21.95
CA LEU A 476 -11.45 -9.67 -22.03
C LEU A 476 -10.06 -10.20 -22.40
N ARG A 477 -9.37 -9.54 -23.34
CA ARG A 477 -8.04 -9.96 -23.82
C ARG A 477 -6.94 -9.76 -22.79
N THR A 478 -7.01 -8.67 -22.03
CA THR A 478 -5.88 -8.20 -21.21
C THR A 478 -6.06 -8.41 -19.71
N ARG A 479 -7.22 -8.92 -19.29
CA ARG A 479 -7.45 -9.25 -17.88
C ARG A 479 -7.17 -10.71 -17.59
N PRO A 480 -6.71 -11.02 -16.36
CA PRO A 480 -6.62 -12.38 -15.91
C PRO A 480 -7.97 -13.10 -15.96
N HIS A 481 -7.93 -14.41 -16.19
CA HIS A 481 -9.10 -15.23 -16.46
C HIS A 481 -9.90 -15.52 -15.17
N HIS A 482 -10.79 -14.61 -14.82
CA HIS A 482 -11.79 -14.82 -13.78
C HIS A 482 -12.89 -15.80 -14.24
N GLY A 483 -13.70 -16.29 -13.31
CA GLY A 483 -14.80 -17.22 -13.63
C GLY A 483 -15.79 -16.67 -14.65
N GLU A 484 -16.50 -17.56 -15.36
CA GLU A 484 -17.44 -17.19 -16.43
C GLU A 484 -18.49 -16.17 -15.96
N ASP A 485 -19.05 -16.38 -14.77
CA ASP A 485 -20.06 -15.49 -14.18
C ASP A 485 -19.52 -14.07 -13.92
N TYR A 486 -18.29 -13.97 -13.43
CA TYR A 486 -17.64 -12.67 -13.20
C TYR A 486 -17.38 -11.95 -14.52
N ASN A 487 -16.87 -12.65 -15.53
CA ASN A 487 -16.63 -12.05 -16.84
C ASN A 487 -17.94 -11.60 -17.48
N ALA A 488 -19.00 -12.40 -17.39
CA ALA A 488 -20.33 -12.05 -17.89
C ALA A 488 -20.87 -10.78 -17.19
N LEU A 489 -20.75 -10.70 -15.86
CA LEU A 489 -21.12 -9.51 -15.09
C LEU A 489 -20.36 -8.28 -15.57
N MET A 490 -19.04 -8.39 -15.67
CA MET A 490 -18.19 -7.26 -16.05
C MET A 490 -18.45 -6.80 -17.48
N VAL A 491 -18.63 -7.73 -18.42
CA VAL A 491 -19.00 -7.42 -19.81
C VAL A 491 -20.35 -6.72 -19.88
N ASP A 492 -21.37 -7.22 -19.17
CA ASP A 492 -22.69 -6.60 -19.12
C ASP A 492 -22.61 -5.18 -18.52
N ALA A 493 -21.86 -5.00 -17.44
CA ALA A 493 -21.64 -3.70 -16.83
C ALA A 493 -20.92 -2.72 -17.77
N LEU A 494 -19.88 -3.16 -18.47
CA LEU A 494 -19.12 -2.32 -19.41
C LEU A 494 -20.00 -1.89 -20.59
N ARG A 495 -20.71 -2.83 -21.22
CA ARG A 495 -21.66 -2.52 -22.31
C ARG A 495 -22.78 -1.61 -21.83
N GLY A 496 -23.39 -1.97 -20.71
CA GLY A 496 -24.50 -1.24 -20.10
C GLY A 496 -24.15 0.17 -19.63
N THR A 497 -22.87 0.44 -19.36
CA THR A 497 -22.38 1.78 -19.03
C THR A 497 -21.79 2.52 -20.23
N GLY A 498 -21.74 1.92 -21.42
CA GLY A 498 -21.41 2.55 -22.70
C GLY A 498 -19.95 2.42 -23.14
N PHE A 499 -19.22 1.40 -22.68
CA PHE A 499 -17.92 1.07 -23.27
C PHE A 499 -18.13 0.43 -24.65
N PRO A 500 -17.29 0.77 -25.64
CA PRO A 500 -17.30 0.11 -26.95
C PRO A 500 -16.90 -1.36 -26.84
N ASP A 501 -17.36 -2.18 -27.78
CA ASP A 501 -16.93 -3.58 -27.89
C ASP A 501 -15.43 -3.70 -28.23
#